data_AF-A0A0S3U7A2-F1
#
_entry.id   AF-A0A0S3U7A2-F1
#
_cell.length_a   1.000
_cell.length_b   1.000
_cell.length_c   1.000
_cell.angle_alpha   90.00
_cell.angle_beta   90.00
_cell.angle_gamma   90.00
#
_symmetry.space_group_name_H-M   'P 1'
#
loop_
_entity.id
_entity.type
_entity.pdbx_description
1 polymer ?
#
loop_
_entity_poly.entity_id
_entity_poly.type
_entity_poly.pdbx_seq_one_letter_code
_entity_poly.pdbx_strand_id
1 'polypeptide(L)'
;MSSKQVLICQYQSCLAQGSAEVLAAFLERSVSDVSIVPAECQGQCNLGTTVRVLPGEIWYCRVKPTDVDAIAQSHLENDQPVDRLLHPRIHPSYSTP
;
A
#
# COMPACT_ATOMS: atom_id res chain seq x y z
N MET A 1 -16.64 -9.73 10.72
CA MET A 1 -16.13 -9.47 9.37
C MET A 1 -15.04 -8.42 9.52
N SER A 2 -13.77 -8.80 9.41
CA SER A 2 -12.67 -7.82 9.46
C SER A 2 -12.52 -7.21 8.08
N SER A 3 -13.09 -6.02 7.88
CA SER A 3 -12.82 -5.19 6.71
C SER A 3 -11.34 -4.80 6.72
N LYS A 4 -10.60 -5.11 5.65
CA LYS A 4 -9.24 -4.56 5.49
C LYS A 4 -9.34 -3.09 5.11
N GLN A 5 -8.40 -2.26 5.55
CA GLN A 5 -8.31 -0.87 5.11
C GLN A 5 -6.98 -0.62 4.45
N VAL A 6 -7.00 -0.03 3.26
CA VAL A 6 -5.81 0.34 2.49
C VAL A 6 -5.71 1.85 2.50
N LEU A 7 -4.75 2.37 3.27
CA LEU A 7 -4.49 3.78 3.42
C LEU A 7 -3.39 4.20 2.45
N ILE A 8 -3.70 5.08 1.50
CA ILE A 8 -2.72 5.62 0.54
C ILE A 8 -2.41 7.06 0.91
N CYS A 9 -1.14 7.38 1.15
CA CYS A 9 -0.74 8.75 1.48
C CYS A 9 -0.95 9.69 0.28
N GLN A 10 -1.77 10.72 0.47
CA GLN A 10 -2.09 11.74 -0.54
C GLN A 10 -1.48 13.11 -0.19
N TYR A 11 -0.41 13.14 0.61
CA TYR A 11 0.29 14.40 0.94
C TYR A 11 1.30 14.79 -0.14
N GLN A 12 1.77 16.04 -0.10
CA GLN A 12 2.55 16.69 -1.17
C GLN A 12 3.73 15.85 -1.70
N SER A 13 4.52 15.23 -0.81
CA SER A 13 5.66 14.39 -1.22
C SER A 13 5.26 13.08 -1.92
N CYS A 14 4.14 12.46 -1.52
CA CYS A 14 3.65 11.24 -2.16
C CYS A 14 2.92 11.56 -3.48
N LEU A 15 2.19 12.68 -3.53
CA LEU A 15 1.58 13.18 -4.77
C LEU A 15 2.64 13.45 -5.84
N ALA A 16 3.76 14.08 -5.47
CA ALA A 16 4.90 14.30 -6.38
C ALA A 16 5.54 12.99 -6.89
N GLN A 17 5.26 11.85 -6.25
CA GLN A 17 5.75 10.51 -6.62
C GLN A 17 4.66 9.65 -7.28
N GLY A 18 3.50 10.23 -7.61
CA GLY A 18 2.43 9.55 -8.33
C GLY A 18 1.44 8.79 -7.43
N SER A 19 1.21 9.25 -6.19
CA SER A 19 0.27 8.57 -5.28
C SER A 19 -1.18 8.67 -5.72
N ALA A 20 -1.54 9.71 -6.49
CA ALA A 20 -2.89 9.89 -7.02
C ALA A 20 -3.26 8.76 -7.99
N GLU A 21 -2.32 8.36 -8.84
CA GLU A 21 -2.47 7.27 -9.80
C GLU A 21 -2.54 5.91 -9.08
N VAL A 22 -1.79 5.75 -7.99
CA VAL A 22 -1.88 4.55 -7.13
C VAL A 22 -3.25 4.47 -6.46
N LEU A 23 -3.76 5.58 -5.91
CA LEU A 23 -5.10 5.64 -5.32
C LEU A 23 -6.18 5.29 -6.35
N ALA A 24 -6.11 5.88 -7.55
CA ALA A 24 -7.05 5.62 -8.63
C ALA A 24 -7.03 4.13 -9.02
N ALA A 25 -5.85 3.54 -9.20
CA ALA A 25 -5.72 2.11 -9.51
C ALA A 25 -6.32 1.21 -8.42
N PHE A 26 -6.17 1.54 -7.14
CA PHE A 26 -6.81 0.79 -6.05
C PHE A 26 -8.35 0.89 -6.07
N LEU A 27 -8.88 2.07 -6.40
CA LEU A 27 -10.32 2.28 -6.53
C LEU A 27 -10.91 1.53 -7.73
N GLU A 28 -10.20 1.52 -8.86
CA GLU A 28 -10.60 0.79 -10.07
C GLU A 28 -10.55 -0.73 -9.89
N ARG A 29 -9.52 -1.23 -9.18
CA ARG A 29 -9.36 -2.68 -8.96
C ARG A 29 -10.51 -3.30 -8.16
N SER A 30 -11.14 -2.52 -7.27
CA SER A 30 -12.29 -2.88 -6.44
C SER A 30 -12.22 -4.29 -5.83
N VAL A 31 -11.68 -4.39 -4.61
CA VAL A 31 -11.56 -5.66 -3.88
C VAL A 31 -12.67 -5.76 -2.83
N SER A 32 -13.36 -6.91 -2.78
CA SER A 32 -14.41 -7.18 -1.78
C SER A 32 -13.85 -7.11 -0.35
N ASP A 33 -14.65 -6.57 0.58
CA ASP A 33 -14.28 -6.42 2.00
C ASP A 33 -13.02 -5.58 2.28
N VAL A 34 -12.63 -4.72 1.32
CA VAL A 34 -11.52 -3.77 1.45
C VAL A 34 -12.03 -2.34 1.28
N SER A 35 -11.71 -1.48 2.24
CA SER A 35 -11.91 -0.04 2.12
C SER A 35 -10.63 0.66 1.66
N ILE A 36 -10.70 1.38 0.55
CA ILE A 36 -9.61 2.24 0.08
C ILE A 36 -9.79 3.63 0.69
N VAL A 37 -8.77 4.11 1.41
CA VAL A 37 -8.83 5.35 2.18
C VAL A 37 -7.69 6.28 1.76
N PRO A 38 -7.96 7.47 1.19
CA PRO A 38 -6.94 8.49 1.05
C PRO A 38 -6.52 8.96 2.44
N ALA A 39 -5.22 8.94 2.70
CA ALA A 39 -4.65 9.22 4.01
C ALA A 39 -3.73 10.44 3.98
N GLU A 40 -3.59 11.05 5.15
CA GLU A 40 -2.69 12.16 5.39
C GLU A 40 -1.23 11.70 5.43
N CYS A 41 -0.30 12.65 5.63
CA CYS A 41 1.12 12.33 5.76
C CYS A 41 1.35 11.37 6.94
N GLN A 42 2.01 10.24 6.69
CA GLN A 42 2.31 9.24 7.71
C GLN A 42 3.80 9.16 8.09
N GLY A 43 4.58 10.20 7.78
CA GLY A 43 5.98 10.32 8.18
C GLY A 43 6.99 9.46 7.41
N GLN A 44 6.56 8.74 6.37
CA GLN A 44 7.41 7.85 5.56
C GLN A 44 7.78 8.42 4.18
N CYS A 45 7.91 9.75 4.08
CA CYS A 45 8.09 10.46 2.80
C CYS A 45 9.32 10.02 1.99
N ASN A 46 10.39 9.55 2.66
CA ASN A 46 11.65 9.16 2.01
C ASN A 46 11.53 7.91 1.12
N LEU A 47 10.45 7.13 1.28
CA LEU A 47 10.16 5.94 0.48
C LEU A 47 8.74 5.99 -0.11
N GLY A 48 8.25 7.19 -0.44
CA GLY A 48 6.99 7.35 -1.15
C GLY A 48 6.98 6.66 -2.52
N THR A 49 5.83 6.35 -3.12
CA THR A 49 4.46 6.39 -2.56
C THR A 49 4.27 5.33 -1.49
N THR A 50 3.65 5.69 -0.37
CA THR A 50 3.42 4.78 0.76
C THR A 50 1.97 4.32 0.85
N VAL A 51 1.79 3.02 1.05
CA VAL A 51 0.49 2.37 1.23
C VAL A 51 0.53 1.54 2.51
N ARG A 52 -0.46 1.71 3.39
CA ARG A 52 -0.57 0.98 4.66
C ARG A 52 -1.83 0.13 4.67
N VAL A 53 -1.71 -1.13 5.06
CA VAL A 53 -2.84 -2.06 5.13
C VAL A 53 -3.12 -2.44 6.59
N LEU A 54 -4.35 -2.21 7.03
CA LEU A 54 -4.85 -2.56 8.35
C LEU A 54 -5.80 -3.77 8.28
N PRO A 55 -5.91 -4.59 9.34
CA PRO A 55 -5.25 -4.45 10.66
C PRO A 55 -3.81 -4.98 10.74
N GLY A 56 -3.25 -5.54 9.66
CA GLY A 56 -1.92 -6.18 9.67
C GLY A 56 -0.72 -5.24 9.84
N GLU A 57 -0.93 -3.92 9.92
CA GLU A 57 0.13 -2.90 9.96
C GLU A 57 1.23 -3.16 8.89
N ILE A 58 0.78 -3.59 7.70
CA ILE A 58 1.69 -3.87 6.59
C ILE A 58 1.93 -2.58 5.83
N TRP A 59 3.21 -2.26 5.63
CA TRP A 59 3.64 -1.02 5.01
C TRP A 59 4.33 -1.32 3.69
N TYR A 60 3.76 -0.80 2.62
CA TYR A 60 4.35 -0.77 1.30
C TYR A 60 4.94 0.60 1.01
N CYS A 61 6.02 0.59 0.25
CA CYS A 61 6.78 1.78 -0.11
C CYS A 61 7.18 1.70 -1.59
N ARG A 62 7.46 2.86 -2.20
CA ARG A 62 7.79 2.98 -3.64
C ARG A 62 6.75 2.32 -4.55
N VAL A 63 5.49 2.31 -4.13
CA VAL A 63 4.39 1.66 -4.85
C VAL A 63 4.12 2.41 -6.15
N LYS A 64 4.00 1.68 -7.25
CA LYS A 64 3.57 2.19 -8.54
C LYS A 64 2.15 1.70 -8.86
N PRO A 65 1.42 2.36 -9.78
CA PRO A 65 0.11 1.87 -10.23
C PRO A 65 0.16 0.42 -10.74
N THR A 66 1.26 0.03 -11.40
CA THR A 66 1.48 -1.36 -11.88
C THR A 66 1.62 -2.40 -10.77
N ASP A 67 1.90 -1.97 -9.54
CA ASP A 67 2.05 -2.87 -8.40
C ASP A 67 0.71 -3.16 -7.70
N VAL A 68 -0.34 -2.38 -8.01
CA VAL A 68 -1.64 -2.48 -7.34
C VAL A 68 -2.27 -3.86 -7.54
N ASP A 69 -2.17 -4.42 -8.75
CA ASP A 69 -2.70 -5.76 -9.03
C ASP A 69 -2.01 -6.83 -8.18
N ALA A 70 -0.69 -6.75 -8.02
CA ALA A 70 0.07 -7.68 -7.18
C ALA A 70 -0.32 -7.54 -5.70
N ILE A 71 -0.48 -6.31 -5.19
CA ILE A 71 -0.90 -6.09 -3.80
C ILE A 71 -2.34 -6.59 -3.60
N ALA A 72 -3.25 -6.30 -4.53
CA ALA A 72 -4.63 -6.74 -4.44
C ALA A 72 -4.74 -8.26 -4.44
N GLN A 73 -4.14 -8.92 -5.42
CA GLN A 73 -4.23 -10.37 -5.56
C GLN A 73 -3.46 -11.10 -4.45
N SER A 74 -2.19 -10.79 -4.23
CA SER A 74 -1.39 -11.52 -3.24
C SER A 74 -1.81 -11.20 -1.82
N HIS A 75 -1.96 -9.91 -1.48
CA HIS A 75 -2.12 -9.52 -0.07
C HIS A 75 -3.58 -9.31 0.34
N LEU A 76 -4.38 -8.61 -0.46
CA LEU A 76 -5.76 -8.32 -0.09
C LEU A 76 -6.66 -9.56 -0.21
N GLU A 77 -6.49 -10.35 -1.27
CA GLU A 77 -7.26 -11.57 -1.51
C GLU A 77 -6.67 -12.82 -0.85
N ASN A 78 -5.33 -13.00 -0.89
CA ASN A 78 -4.67 -14.23 -0.41
C ASN A 78 -3.89 -14.07 0.91
N ASP A 79 -3.93 -12.90 1.56
CA ASP A 79 -3.20 -12.62 2.80
C ASP A 79 -1.67 -12.87 2.73
N GLN A 80 -1.09 -12.77 1.53
CA GLN A 80 0.34 -12.87 1.27
C GLN A 80 0.94 -11.51 0.90
N PRO A 81 1.69 -10.85 1.80
CA PRO A 81 2.35 -9.59 1.50
C PRO A 81 3.33 -9.68 0.32
N VAL A 82 3.50 -8.57 -0.41
CA VAL A 82 4.43 -8.49 -1.54
C VAL A 82 5.81 -8.01 -1.04
N ASP A 83 6.70 -8.94 -0.73
CA ASP A 83 7.98 -8.70 -0.05
C ASP A 83 8.84 -7.59 -0.67
N ARG A 84 8.95 -7.56 -2.00
CA ARG A 84 9.75 -6.55 -2.72
C ARG A 84 9.29 -5.10 -2.51
N LEU A 85 8.04 -4.90 -2.07
CA LEU A 85 7.44 -3.58 -1.85
C LEU A 85 7.38 -3.21 -0.36
N LEU A 86 7.70 -4.15 0.53
CA LEU A 86 7.60 -3.91 1.97
C LEU A 86 8.61 -2.86 2.42
N HIS A 87 8.20 -2.07 3.39
CA HIS A 87 9.03 -1.02 3.95
C HIS A 87 10.17 -1.63 4.78
N PRO A 88 11.44 -1.52 4.35
CA PRO A 88 12.55 -2.33 4.90
C PRO A 88 12.87 -2.03 6.36
N ARG A 89 12.54 -0.82 6.86
CA ARG A 89 12.71 -0.48 8.28
C ARG A 89 11.60 -1.00 9.18
N ILE A 90 10.41 -1.23 8.65
CA ILE A 90 9.24 -1.68 9.42
C ILE A 90 9.15 -3.20 9.35
N HIS A 91 9.51 -3.77 8.19
CA HIS A 91 9.44 -5.18 7.86
C HIS A 91 10.83 -5.75 7.52
N PRO A 92 11.80 -5.71 8.46
CA PRO A 92 13.20 -6.09 8.17
C PRO A 92 13.35 -7.59 7.83
N SER A 93 12.48 -8.46 8.34
CA SER A 93 12.52 -9.91 8.14
C SER A 93 12.07 -10.37 6.76
N TYR A 94 11.30 -9.57 6.03
CA TYR A 94 10.82 -9.90 4.68
C TYR A 94 11.82 -9.52 3.57
N SER A 95 12.98 -8.97 3.93
CA SER A 95 14.01 -8.53 3.00
C SER A 95 15.01 -9.64 2.60
N THR A 96 14.69 -10.91 2.83
CA THR A 96 15.64 -12.02 2.67
C THR A 96 15.06 -13.10 1.75
N PRO A 97 15.67 -13.42 0.59
CA PRO A 97 15.60 -14.76 0.03
C PRO A 97 16.42 -15.75 0.87
#